data_AF-A0A961RHD1-F1
#
_entry.id   AF-A0A961RHD1-F1
#
_cell.length_a   1.000
_cell.length_b   1.000
_cell.length_c   1.000
_cell.angle_alpha   90.00
_cell.angle_beta   90.00
_cell.angle_gamma   90.00
#
_symmetry.space_group_name_H-M   'P 1'
#
loop_
_entity.id
_entity.type
_entity.pdbx_description
1 polymer ?
#
loop_
_entity_poly.entity_id
_entity_poly.type
_entity_poly.pdbx_seq_one_letter_code
_entity_poly.pdbx_strand_id
1 'polypeptide(L)' 'MEAIWKIEVENFPAFIVIDDKGNDFFKELNLE' A
#
# COMPACT_ATOMS: atom_id res chain seq x y z
N MET A 1 -21.38 8.46 2.82
CA MET A 1 -20.03 7.87 2.65
C MET A 1 -20.14 6.36 2.87
N GLU A 2 -19.12 5.55 2.57
CA GLU A 2 -19.13 4.06 2.62
C GLU A 2 -19.64 3.31 1.38
N ALA A 3 -20.17 4.00 0.35
CA ALA A 3 -20.41 3.36 -0.95
C ALA A 3 -19.09 3.04 -1.68
N ILE A 4 -19.11 2.02 -2.57
CA ILE A 4 -17.97 1.67 -3.44
C ILE A 4 -17.93 2.65 -4.62
N TRP A 5 -16.78 3.26 -4.86
CA TRP A 5 -16.57 4.19 -5.96
C TRP A 5 -15.61 3.60 -6.99
N LYS A 6 -15.96 3.76 -8.27
CA LYS A 6 -15.00 3.60 -9.36
C LYS A 6 -14.39 4.97 -9.67
N ILE A 7 -13.07 5.05 -9.59
CA ILE A 7 -12.31 6.27 -9.91
C ILE A 7 -11.23 5.96 -10.93
N GLU A 8 -10.88 6.96 -11.74
CA GLU A 8 -9.73 6.94 -12.62
C GLU A 8 -8.67 7.88 -12.04
N VAL A 9 -7.40 7.47 -12.08
CA VAL A 9 -6.28 8.21 -11.49
C VAL A 9 -5.16 8.34 -12.51
N GLU A 10 -4.38 9.42 -12.40
CA GLU A 10 -3.19 9.67 -13.21
C GLU A 10 -2.01 9.96 -12.28
N ASN A 11 -0.90 9.23 -12.44
CA ASN A 11 0.35 9.41 -11.69
C ASN A 11 0.20 9.46 -10.15
N PHE A 12 -0.68 8.61 -9.60
CA PHE A 12 -0.90 8.56 -8.16
C PHE A 12 0.32 7.94 -7.44
N PRO A 13 1.02 8.68 -6.56
CA PRO A 13 2.16 8.14 -5.85
C PRO A 13 1.70 7.08 -4.84
N ALA A 14 2.40 5.95 -4.82
CA ALA A 14 2.16 4.87 -3.89
C ALA A 14 3.46 4.17 -3.52
N PHE A 15 3.44 3.46 -2.39
CA PHE A 15 4.55 2.64 -1.91
C PHE A 15 4.10 1.17 -1.82
N ILE A 16 5.00 0.24 -2.14
CA ILE A 16 4.77 -1.18 -1.91
C ILE A 16 5.01 -1.44 -0.42
N VAL A 17 3.96 -1.85 0.30
CA VAL A 17 4.04 -2.15 1.74
C VAL A 17 4.33 -3.62 1.97
N ILE A 18 3.64 -4.50 1.25
CA ILE A 18 3.85 -5.96 1.27
C ILE A 18 3.90 -6.42 -0.18
N ASP A 19 4.86 -7.30 -0.50
CA ASP A 19 4.95 -7.93 -1.83
C ASP A 19 4.47 -9.39 -1.83
N ASP A 20 4.45 -10.00 -3.03
CA ASP A 20 4.03 -11.39 -3.26
C ASP A 20 5.09 -12.43 -2.83
N LYS A 21 6.26 -11.98 -2.39
CA LYS A 21 7.37 -12.82 -1.91
C LYS A 21 7.43 -12.88 -0.39
N GLY A 22 6.53 -12.18 0.29
CA GLY A 22 6.47 -12.14 1.75
C GLY A 22 7.34 -11.07 2.39
N ASN A 23 7.90 -10.13 1.62
CA ASN A 23 8.59 -8.96 2.16
C ASN A 23 7.55 -7.98 2.71
N ASP A 24 7.83 -7.41 3.87
CA ASP A 24 6.94 -6.46 4.55
C ASP A 24 7.78 -5.27 5.04
N PHE A 25 7.55 -4.11 4.44
CA PHE A 25 8.29 -2.88 4.67
C PHE A 25 8.33 -2.49 6.15
N PHE A 26 7.25 -2.72 6.91
CA PHE A 26 7.18 -2.32 8.31
C PHE A 26 7.80 -3.33 9.26
N LYS A 27 7.91 -4.61 8.87
CA LYS A 27 8.58 -5.63 9.70
C LYS A 27 10.09 -5.44 9.76
N GLU A 28 10.69 -4.93 8.69
CA GLU A 28 12.14 -4.67 8.64
C GLU A 28 12.55 -3.42 9.44
N LEU A 29 11.60 -2.52 9.72
CA LEU A 29 11.87 -1.26 10.40
C LEU A 29 12.15 -1.38 11.91
N ASN A 30 12.04 -2.59 12.52
CA ASN A 30 12.32 -2.86 13.94
C ASN A 30 11.95 -1.69 14.86
N LEU A 31 10.72 -1.20 14.74
CA LEU A 31 10.20 -0.13 15.59
C LEU A 31 9.94 -0.73 16.98
N GLU A 32 10.91 -0.57 17.88
CA GLU A 32 10.71 -0.73 19.32
C GLU A 32 9.90 0.43 19.92
#